data_AF-A0A7Y2VFF4-F1
#
_entry.id   AF-A0A7Y2VFF4-F1
#
_cell.length_a   1.000
_cell.length_b   1.000
_cell.length_c   1.000
_cell.angle_alpha   90.00
_cell.angle_beta   90.00
_cell.angle_gamma   90.00
#
_symmetry.space_group_name_H-M   'P 1'
#
loop_
_entity.id
_entity.type
_entity.pdbx_description
1 polymer ?
#
loop_
_entity_poly.entity_id
_entity_poly.type
_entity_poly.pdbx_seq_one_letter_code
_entity_poly.pdbx_strand_id
1 'polypeptide(L)'
;IHPFEIRIGLNTGPVVAGVVGSKKFQYDIWGSTVNIAARMESNSIPGKINVSENTYQLLKDKKAFTYRGEVKVKNEQVLKMYFAEEGASMAV
;
A
#
# COMPACT_ATOMS: atom_id res chain seq x y z
N ILE A 1 -18.90 -2.81 -22.31
CA ILE A 1 -17.65 -3.20 -21.63
C ILE A 1 -17.59 -2.36 -20.35
N HIS A 2 -17.64 -2.99 -19.17
CA HIS A 2 -17.47 -2.27 -17.91
C HIS A 2 -15.99 -2.28 -17.53
N PRO A 3 -15.36 -1.12 -17.27
CA PRO A 3 -13.96 -1.07 -16.86
C PRO A 3 -13.81 -1.71 -15.47
N PHE A 4 -12.71 -2.44 -15.27
CA PHE A 4 -12.40 -3.02 -13.97
C PHE A 4 -11.97 -1.93 -12.99
N GLU A 5 -12.64 -1.87 -11.84
CA GLU A 5 -12.33 -0.95 -10.75
C GLU A 5 -11.30 -1.59 -9.81
N ILE A 6 -10.04 -1.17 -9.95
CA ILE A 6 -8.93 -1.69 -9.14
C ILE A 6 -8.59 -0.71 -8.03
N ARG A 7 -8.35 -1.25 -6.83
CA ARG A 7 -7.76 -0.53 -5.69
C ARG A 7 -6.37 -1.07 -5.42
N ILE A 8 -5.44 -0.16 -5.10
CA ILE A 8 -4.06 -0.53 -4.82
C ILE A 8 -3.63 0.11 -3.49
N GLY A 9 -2.94 -0.66 -2.66
CA GLY A 9 -2.37 -0.23 -1.38
C GLY A 9 -0.87 -0.55 -1.29
N LEU A 10 -0.04 0.43 -0.93
CA LEU A 10 1.42 0.29 -0.81
C LEU A 10 1.89 0.60 0.61
N ASN A 11 2.75 -0.28 1.12
CA ASN A 11 3.51 -0.05 2.34
C ASN A 11 4.90 -0.68 2.22
N THR A 12 5.85 -0.11 2.96
CA THR A 12 7.23 -0.58 3.02
C THR A 12 7.63 -0.81 4.47
N GLY A 13 8.31 -1.92 4.72
CA GLY A 13 8.74 -2.31 6.06
C GLY A 13 9.25 -3.75 6.10
N PRO A 14 9.73 -4.22 7.27
CA PRO A 14 10.20 -5.57 7.46
C PRO A 14 9.06 -6.60 7.33
N VAL A 15 9.36 -7.76 6.76
CA VAL A 15 8.42 -8.89 6.62
C VAL A 15 9.07 -10.19 7.05
N VAL A 16 8.26 -11.15 7.45
CA VAL A 16 8.67 -12.55 7.64
C VAL A 16 8.19 -13.32 6.43
N ALA A 17 9.06 -14.12 5.81
CA ALA A 17 8.72 -14.94 4.67
C ALA A 17 9.10 -16.39 4.93
N GLY A 18 8.35 -17.32 4.35
CA GLY A 18 8.62 -18.74 4.53
C GLY A 18 7.69 -19.64 3.72
N VAL A 19 7.97 -20.94 3.78
CA VAL A 19 7.13 -21.96 3.17
C VAL A 19 6.21 -22.53 4.25
N VAL A 20 4.91 -22.54 3.98
CA VAL A 20 3.88 -23.10 4.87
C VAL A 20 3.21 -24.31 4.21
N GLY A 21 2.82 -25.26 5.05
CA GLY A 21 2.10 -26.47 4.68
C GLY A 21 2.96 -27.73 4.83
N SER A 22 2.31 -28.84 5.16
CA SER A 22 2.97 -30.15 5.33
C SER A 22 2.73 -31.09 4.14
N LYS A 23 1.66 -30.88 3.38
CA LYS A 23 1.30 -31.68 2.19
C LYS A 23 1.30 -30.87 0.88
N LYS A 24 1.02 -29.57 0.97
CA LYS A 24 1.09 -28.61 -0.15
C LYS A 24 1.87 -27.40 0.33
N PHE A 25 3.10 -27.30 -0.13
CA PHE A 25 4.00 -26.22 0.23
C PHE A 25 3.62 -24.95 -0.54
N GLN A 26 3.44 -23.84 0.18
CA GLN A 26 3.19 -22.52 -0.40
C GLN A 26 4.14 -21.52 0.24
N TYR A 27 4.79 -20.72 -0.60
CA TYR A 27 5.62 -19.60 -0.13
C TYR A 27 4.73 -18.40 0.12
N ASP A 28 4.85 -17.77 1.28
CA ASP A 28 4.00 -16.65 1.68
C ASP A 28 4.76 -15.71 2.64
N ILE A 29 4.22 -14.50 2.83
CA ILE A 29 4.78 -13.42 3.65
C ILE A 29 3.78 -12.95 4.71
N TRP A 30 4.28 -12.68 5.92
CA TRP A 30 3.49 -12.19 7.05
C TRP A 30 4.18 -11.03 7.76
N GLY A 31 3.41 -10.34 8.59
CA GLY A 31 3.90 -9.29 9.48
C GLY A 31 3.00 -8.06 9.51
N SER A 32 3.31 -7.14 10.41
CA SER A 32 2.61 -5.85 10.53
C SER A 32 2.67 -5.04 9.22
N THR A 33 3.79 -5.09 8.51
CA THR A 33 3.97 -4.43 7.20
C THR A 33 2.93 -4.87 6.17
N VAL A 34 2.66 -6.18 6.07
CA VAL A 34 1.68 -6.74 5.12
C VAL A 34 0.26 -6.32 5.53
N ASN A 35 -0.03 -6.35 6.84
CA ASN A 35 -1.32 -5.88 7.36
C ASN A 35 -1.56 -4.38 7.10
N ILE A 36 -0.52 -3.54 7.18
CA ILE A 36 -0.61 -2.11 6.84
C ILE A 36 -0.85 -1.96 5.33
N ALA A 37 -0.16 -2.71 4.47
CA ALA A 37 -0.39 -2.69 3.02
C ALA A 37 -1.84 -3.04 2.66
N ALA A 38 -2.37 -4.11 3.26
CA ALA A 38 -3.77 -4.51 3.10
C ALA A 38 -4.73 -3.39 3.54
N ARG A 39 -4.45 -2.71 4.66
CA ARG A 39 -5.26 -1.55 5.10
C ARG A 39 -5.17 -0.37 4.13
N MET A 40 -4.01 -0.12 3.52
CA MET A 40 -3.88 0.91 2.50
C MET A 40 -4.79 0.58 1.29
N GLU A 41 -4.85 -0.68 0.85
CA GLU A 41 -5.72 -1.11 -0.24
C GLU A 41 -7.19 -0.96 0.14
N SER A 42 -7.57 -1.48 1.31
CA SER A 42 -8.98 -1.54 1.72
C SER A 42 -9.57 -0.15 1.99
N ASN A 43 -8.72 0.83 2.32
CA ASN A 43 -9.13 2.23 2.43
C ASN A 43 -8.89 3.02 1.13
N SER A 44 -8.41 2.42 0.05
CA SER A 44 -8.18 3.12 -1.21
C SER A 44 -9.49 3.43 -1.94
N ILE A 45 -9.41 4.24 -2.99
CA ILE A 45 -10.50 4.56 -3.91
C ILE A 45 -10.21 3.86 -5.24
N PRO A 46 -11.22 3.34 -5.97
CA PRO A 46 -11.02 2.78 -7.30
C PRO A 46 -10.19 3.69 -8.22
N GLY A 47 -9.24 3.12 -8.95
CA GLY A 47 -8.35 3.83 -9.86
C GLY A 47 -7.22 4.61 -9.18
N LYS A 48 -7.08 4.55 -7.84
CA LYS A 48 -6.03 5.23 -7.09
C LYS A 48 -5.09 4.27 -6.37
N ILE A 49 -3.85 4.72 -6.21
CA ILE A 49 -2.81 4.03 -5.45
C ILE A 49 -2.69 4.73 -4.10
N ASN A 50 -3.15 4.08 -3.04
CA ASN A 50 -3.02 4.58 -1.67
C ASN A 50 -1.72 4.08 -1.04
N VAL A 51 -1.01 4.97 -0.35
CA VAL A 51 0.38 4.81 0.04
C VAL A 51 0.53 5.20 1.50
N SER A 52 1.18 4.33 2.27
CA SER A 52 1.53 4.61 3.66
C SER A 52 2.58 5.73 3.78
N GLU A 53 2.66 6.36 4.95
CA GLU A 53 3.75 7.28 5.32
C GLU A 53 5.14 6.68 5.06
N ASN A 54 5.36 5.41 5.41
CA ASN A 54 6.67 4.76 5.26
C ASN A 54 7.13 4.76 3.80
N THR A 55 6.25 4.37 2.89
CA THR A 55 6.56 4.35 1.45
C THR A 55 6.65 5.77 0.89
N TYR A 56 5.78 6.69 1.34
CA TYR A 56 5.84 8.10 0.96
C TYR A 56 7.20 8.72 1.29
N GLN A 57 7.71 8.54 2.51
CA GLN A 57 8.99 9.10 2.93
C GLN A 57 10.18 8.62 2.07
N LEU A 58 10.10 7.41 1.51
CA LEU A 58 11.12 6.85 0.63
C LEU A 58 11.02 7.35 -0.83
N LEU A 59 9.85 7.81 -1.26
CA LEU A 59 9.57 8.14 -2.66
C LEU A 59 9.19 9.61 -2.91
N LYS A 60 8.98 10.42 -1.86
CA LYS A 60 8.52 11.81 -1.95
C LYS A 60 9.40 12.71 -2.83
N ASP A 61 10.69 12.37 -2.97
CA ASP A 61 11.64 13.13 -3.80
C ASP A 61 11.64 12.66 -5.28
N LYS A 62 10.96 11.55 -5.60
CA LYS A 62 10.92 10.93 -6.94
C LYS A 62 9.55 10.99 -7.60
N LYS A 63 8.49 11.19 -6.82
CA LYS A 63 7.09 11.15 -7.25
C LYS A 63 6.29 12.16 -6.45
N ALA A 64 5.28 12.74 -7.08
CA ALA A 64 4.30 13.57 -6.38
C ALA A 64 3.28 12.71 -5.65
N PHE A 65 2.86 13.19 -4.48
CA PHE A 65 1.86 12.53 -3.64
C PHE A 65 0.95 13.58 -3.01
N THR A 66 -0.33 13.24 -2.85
CA THR A 66 -1.31 14.08 -2.15
C THR A 66 -1.68 13.44 -0.82
N TYR A 67 -1.52 14.19 0.27
CA TYR A 67 -2.00 13.75 1.58
C TYR A 67 -3.52 13.64 1.58
N ARG A 68 -4.04 12.51 2.05
CA ARG A 68 -5.49 12.22 2.01
C ARG A 68 -6.12 11.99 3.39
N GLY A 69 -5.38 12.28 4.45
CA GLY A 69 -5.81 12.05 5.83
C GLY A 69 -5.23 10.79 6.44
N GLU A 70 -5.85 10.34 7.52
CA GLU A 70 -5.33 9.31 8.41
C GLU A 70 -6.42 8.31 8.82
N VAL A 71 -6.00 7.09 9.14
CA VAL A 71 -6.88 6.04 9.65
C VAL A 71 -6.38 5.53 10.99
N LYS A 72 -7.27 5.47 11.98
CA LYS A 72 -7.00 4.85 13.27
C LYS A 72 -7.04 3.33 13.12
N VAL A 73 -5.98 2.66 13.52
CA VAL A 73 -5.92 1.20 13.58
C VAL A 73 -5.95 0.72 15.03
N LYS A 74 -6.00 -0.61 15.21
CA LYS A 74 -5.95 -1.25 16.52
C LYS A 74 -4.77 -0.71 17.34
N ASN A 75 -4.99 -0.54 18.64
CA ASN A 75 -4.04 0.05 19.60
C ASN A 75 -3.78 1.55 19.39
N GLU A 76 -4.79 2.28 18.93
CA GLU A 76 -4.76 3.75 18.77
C GLU A 76 -3.69 4.30 17.81
N GLN A 77 -2.99 3.43 17.09
CA GLN A 77 -2.00 3.85 16.12
C GLN A 77 -2.70 4.55 14.95
N VAL A 78 -2.19 5.71 14.58
CA VAL A 78 -2.71 6.51 13.47
C VAL A 78 -1.81 6.29 12.26
N LEU A 79 -2.40 5.88 11.15
CA LEU A 79 -1.69 5.70 9.88
C LEU A 79 -2.05 6.83 8.93
N LYS A 80 -1.06 7.67 8.63
CA LYS A 80 -1.14 8.69 7.59
C LYS A 80 -1.12 8.04 6.21
N MET A 81 -1.91 8.60 5.31
CA MET A 81 -2.14 8.04 3.99
C MET A 81 -2.00 9.11 2.90
N TYR A 82 -1.50 8.67 1.76
CA TYR A 82 -1.19 9.49 0.60
C TYR A 82 -1.70 8.82 -0.67
N PHE A 83 -2.19 9.58 -1.63
CA PHE A 83 -2.34 9.07 -2.99
C PHE A 83 -1.10 9.37 -3.80
N ALA A 84 -0.59 8.37 -4.53
CA ALA A 84 0.43 8.62 -5.54
C ALA A 84 -0.22 9.33 -6.73
N GLU A 85 0.39 10.44 -7.15
CA GLU A 85 -0.06 11.13 -8.35
C GLU A 85 0.43 10.40 -9.59
N GLU A 86 -0.38 10.52 -10.65
CA GLU A 86 0.04 10.08 -11.97
C GLU A 86 1.33 10.82 -12.30
N GLY A 87 2.37 10.07 -12.69
CA GLY A 87 3.56 10.74 -13.18
C GLY A 87 3.10 11.39 -14.46
N ALA A 88 3.24 12.70 -14.60
CA ALA A 88 3.23 13.30 -15.92
C ALA A 88 4.22 12.45 -16.73
N SER A 89 3.71 11.68 -17.70
CA SER A 89 4.59 11.20 -18.74
C SER A 89 5.21 12.48 -19.27
N MET A 90 6.54 12.59 -19.16
CA MET A 90 7.24 13.51 -20.02
C MET A 90 6.85 13.02 -21.41
N ALA A 91 5.91 13.73 -22.04
CA ALA A 91 5.68 13.63 -23.46
C ALA A 91 7.02 14.00 -24.08
N VAL A 92 7.75 12.97 -24.51
CA VAL A 92 8.89 13.11 -25.39
C VAL A 92 8.34 13.50 -26.76
#